data_AF-A0A938HBL1-F1
#
_entry.id   AF-A0A938HBL1-F1
#
_cell.length_a   1.000
_cell.length_b   1.000
_cell.length_c   1.000
_cell.angle_alpha   90.00
_cell.angle_beta   90.00
_cell.angle_gamma   90.00
#
_symmetry.space_group_name_H-M   'P 1'
#
loop_
_entity.id
_entity.type
_entity.pdbx_description
1 polymer ?
#
loop_
_entity_poly.entity_id
_entity_poly.type
_entity_poly.pdbx_seq_one_letter_code
_entity_poly.pdbx_strand_id
1 'polypeptide(L)'
;MHRSLILLSCTVGVLMACGPSDVTPRSTAITSADYAAFGPMDGARLGLGRTPDKTALAAMDTDIDAEGATLPSGRGSDEEGKTLYAQQCAMCHAADGRGMPPAFPRLL
;
A
#
# COMPACT_ATOMS: atom_id res chain seq x y z
N MET A 1 -25.03 -43.70 -22.82
CA MET A 1 -24.09 -44.39 -21.91
C MET A 1 -22.68 -43.79 -21.98
N HIS A 2 -22.51 -42.50 -21.68
CA HIS A 2 -21.19 -41.81 -21.77
C HIS A 2 -20.93 -40.81 -20.63
N ARG A 3 -21.51 -41.03 -19.43
CA ARG A 3 -21.39 -40.09 -18.29
C ARG A 3 -20.47 -40.56 -17.15
N SER A 4 -19.70 -41.64 -17.32
CA SER A 4 -18.95 -42.27 -16.21
C SER A 4 -17.42 -42.26 -16.30
N LEU A 5 -16.81 -41.60 -17.30
CA LEU A 5 -15.35 -41.68 -17.52
C LEU A 5 -14.57 -40.39 -17.21
N ILE A 6 -15.21 -39.32 -16.75
CA ILE A 6 -14.51 -38.03 -16.50
C ILE A 6 -14.02 -37.88 -15.04
N LEU A 7 -14.42 -38.76 -14.12
CA LEU A 7 -14.08 -38.62 -12.69
C LEU A 7 -12.78 -39.32 -12.24
N LEU A 8 -12.08 -40.05 -13.12
CA LEU A 8 -10.90 -40.85 -12.73
C LEU A 8 -9.54 -40.23 -13.10
N SER A 9 -9.49 -38.94 -13.46
CA SER A 9 -8.23 -38.26 -13.85
C SER A 9 -7.78 -37.14 -12.90
N CYS A 10 -8.56 -36.79 -11.87
CA CYS A 10 -8.25 -35.61 -11.04
C CYS A 10 -7.38 -35.89 -9.80
N THR A 11 -7.11 -37.15 -9.44
CA THR A 11 -6.48 -37.47 -8.14
C THR A 11 -4.98 -37.76 -8.18
N VAL A 12 -4.32 -37.77 -9.34
CA VAL A 12 -2.89 -38.12 -9.44
C VAL A 12 -1.96 -36.89 -9.58
N GLY A 13 -2.50 -35.68 -9.68
CA GLY A 13 -1.71 -34.45 -9.88
C GLY A 13 -1.39 -33.61 -8.64
N VAL A 14 -1.87 -33.98 -7.45
CA VAL A 14 -1.82 -33.12 -6.24
C VAL A 14 -1.04 -33.79 -5.11
N LEU A 15 0.19 -34.23 -5.36
CA LEU A 15 1.02 -34.78 -4.26
C LEU A 15 2.49 -34.31 -4.26
N MET A 16 2.87 -33.31 -5.07
CA MET A 16 4.28 -32.90 -5.18
C MET A 16 4.48 -31.38 -5.32
N ALA A 17 3.84 -30.58 -4.44
CA ALA A 17 4.13 -29.14 -4.38
C ALA A 17 4.02 -28.46 -2.99
N CYS A 18 3.75 -29.18 -1.90
CA CYS A 18 3.71 -28.57 -0.57
C CYS A 18 4.94 -28.99 0.25
N GLY A 19 6.10 -28.42 -0.07
CA GLY A 19 7.21 -28.34 0.88
C GLY A 19 6.90 -27.26 1.93
N PRO A 20 7.49 -27.32 3.14
CA PRO A 20 7.28 -26.28 4.14
C PRO A 20 7.80 -24.96 3.57
N SER A 21 6.87 -24.07 3.23
CA SER A 21 7.18 -22.68 2.93
C SER A 21 7.44 -21.98 4.25
N ASP A 22 8.63 -22.22 4.83
CA ASP A 22 9.18 -21.37 5.87
C ASP A 22 9.61 -20.02 5.25
N VAL A 23 8.65 -19.30 4.69
CA VAL A 23 8.80 -17.87 4.39
C VAL A 23 8.60 -17.16 5.73
N THR A 24 9.62 -17.23 6.58
CA THR A 24 9.73 -16.26 7.67
C THR A 24 10.02 -14.91 7.01
N PRO A 25 9.15 -13.89 7.15
CA PRO A 25 9.53 -12.55 6.74
C PRO A 25 10.56 -12.08 7.77
N ARG A 26 11.84 -12.34 7.48
CA ARG A 26 12.93 -11.73 8.23
C ARG A 26 12.88 -10.25 7.90
N SER A 27 12.29 -9.49 8.82
CA SER A 27 12.35 -8.02 8.86
C SER A 27 13.79 -7.59 9.10
N THR A 28 14.62 -7.70 8.07
CA THR A 28 15.91 -7.04 7.98
C THR A 28 15.72 -5.88 7.02
N ALA A 29 16.10 -4.68 7.45
CA ALA A 29 16.06 -3.49 6.61
C ALA A 29 16.84 -3.78 5.33
N ILE A 30 16.23 -3.53 4.17
CA ILE A 30 16.89 -3.66 2.88
C ILE A 30 18.05 -2.66 2.87
N THR A 31 19.27 -3.16 2.77
CA THR A 31 20.48 -2.36 2.77
C THR A 31 20.89 -2.01 1.34
N SER A 32 21.76 -1.01 1.18
CA SER A 32 22.37 -0.72 -0.11
C SER A 32 23.18 -1.91 -0.69
N ALA A 33 23.60 -2.86 0.14
CA ALA A 33 24.27 -4.09 -0.30
C ALA A 33 23.28 -5.06 -0.97
N ASP A 34 22.02 -5.08 -0.53
CA ASP A 34 20.96 -5.89 -1.16
C ASP A 34 20.60 -5.35 -2.55
N TYR A 35 20.65 -4.02 -2.73
CA TYR A 35 20.51 -3.39 -4.05
C TYR A 35 21.62 -3.79 -5.02
N ALA A 36 22.84 -4.02 -4.53
CA ALA A 36 23.96 -4.44 -5.37
C ALA A 36 23.79 -5.86 -5.93
N ALA A 37 22.94 -6.69 -5.32
CA ALA A 37 22.63 -8.04 -5.80
C ALA A 37 21.74 -8.05 -7.05
N PHE A 38 21.04 -6.95 -7.35
CA PHE A 38 20.25 -6.80 -8.60
C PHE A 38 21.10 -6.46 -9.83
N GLY A 39 22.44 -6.50 -9.70
CA GLY A 39 23.36 -6.15 -10.77
C GLY A 39 23.33 -4.65 -11.10
N PRO A 40 24.29 -4.16 -11.91
CA PRO A 40 24.18 -2.83 -12.47
C PRO A 40 22.91 -2.76 -13.32
N MET A 41 21.95 -1.92 -12.92
CA MET A 41 20.94 -1.44 -13.86
C MET A 41 21.70 -0.53 -14.82
N ASP A 42 21.88 -0.93 -16.08
CA ASP A 42 22.68 -0.23 -17.10
C ASP A 42 22.23 1.21 -17.41
N GLY A 43 21.25 1.74 -16.67
CA GLY A 43 20.71 3.09 -16.82
C GLY A 43 20.06 3.34 -18.18
N ALA A 44 20.00 2.33 -19.05
CA ALA A 44 19.40 2.41 -20.37
C ALA A 44 17.93 2.75 -20.19
N ARG A 45 17.58 3.99 -20.53
CA ARG A 45 16.20 4.46 -20.48
C ARG A 45 15.41 3.64 -21.48
N LEU A 46 14.36 2.95 -21.02
CA LEU A 46 13.47 2.14 -21.85
C LEU A 46 12.60 2.96 -22.82
N GLY A 47 12.81 4.28 -22.91
CA GLY A 47 11.99 5.19 -23.71
C GLY A 47 10.56 5.40 -23.17
N LEU A 48 10.28 4.98 -21.94
CA LEU A 48 8.97 5.13 -21.30
C LEU A 48 8.85 6.45 -20.53
N GLY A 49 7.66 7.05 -20.58
CA GLY A 49 7.32 8.27 -19.84
C GLY A 49 7.87 9.54 -20.46
N ARG A 50 7.71 10.65 -19.74
CA ARG A 50 8.22 11.98 -20.11
C ARG A 50 8.62 12.74 -18.85
N THR A 51 9.50 13.73 -18.99
CA THR A 51 9.76 14.67 -17.89
C THR A 51 8.44 15.35 -17.54
N PRO A 52 8.01 15.30 -16.27
CA PRO A 52 6.80 15.99 -15.84
C PRO A 52 6.95 17.50 -16.04
N ASP A 53 5.87 18.13 -16.46
CA ASP A 53 5.79 19.59 -16.46
C ASP A 53 5.88 20.11 -15.02
N LYS A 54 6.59 21.23 -14.80
CA LYS A 54 6.84 21.75 -13.45
C LYS A 54 5.54 22.13 -12.73
N THR A 55 4.58 22.68 -13.47
CA THR A 55 3.25 23.03 -12.94
C THR A 55 2.46 21.77 -12.56
N ALA A 56 2.57 20.71 -13.37
CA ALA A 56 1.95 19.43 -13.04
C ALA A 56 2.56 18.81 -11.77
N LEU A 57 3.88 18.90 -11.58
CA LEU A 57 4.53 18.45 -10.34
C LEU A 57 4.05 19.26 -9.14
N ALA A 58 4.09 20.59 -9.23
CA ALA A 58 3.68 21.47 -8.14
C ALA A 58 2.22 21.29 -7.70
N ALA A 59 1.33 20.86 -8.61
CA ALA A 59 -0.06 20.56 -8.28
C ALA A 59 -0.26 19.26 -7.49
N MET A 60 0.70 18.33 -7.57
CA MET A 60 0.67 17.05 -6.86
C MET A 60 1.59 17.03 -5.64
N ASP A 61 2.58 17.91 -5.60
CA ASP A 61 3.54 18.06 -4.51
C ASP A 61 2.88 18.79 -3.32
N THR A 62 2.09 18.04 -2.57
CA THR A 62 1.38 18.49 -1.35
C THR A 62 1.98 17.89 -0.08
N ASP A 63 3.15 17.28 -0.18
CA ASP A 63 3.81 16.66 0.96
C ASP A 63 4.30 17.73 1.94
N ILE A 64 4.08 17.47 3.22
CA ILE A 64 4.54 18.33 4.31
C ILE A 64 5.81 17.70 4.90
N ASP A 65 6.94 18.42 4.82
CA ASP A 65 8.18 17.96 5.43
C ASP A 65 8.12 18.01 6.97
N ALA A 66 9.08 17.33 7.62
CA ALA A 66 9.11 17.21 9.07
C ALA A 66 9.38 18.56 9.76
N GLU A 67 10.05 19.46 9.06
CA GLU A 67 10.36 20.81 9.50
C GLU A 67 9.18 21.79 9.30
N GLY A 68 8.14 21.38 8.57
CA GLY A 68 6.96 22.16 8.22
C GLY A 68 7.22 23.27 7.19
N ALA A 69 8.33 23.27 6.47
CA ALA A 69 8.69 24.36 5.55
C ALA A 69 7.74 24.46 4.34
N THR A 70 7.08 23.36 3.97
CA THR A 70 6.09 23.30 2.88
C THR A 70 4.63 23.48 3.34
N LEU A 71 4.39 23.83 4.61
CA LEU A 71 3.02 24.05 5.11
C LEU A 71 2.30 25.18 4.35
N PRO A 72 1.11 24.94 3.78
CA PRO A 72 0.30 26.01 3.23
C PRO A 72 -0.22 26.92 4.36
N SER A 73 -0.45 28.19 4.05
CA SER A 73 -1.08 29.10 4.99
C SER A 73 -2.48 28.62 5.35
N GLY A 74 -2.79 28.53 6.65
CA GLY A 74 -4.10 28.10 7.11
C GLY A 74 -4.19 28.04 8.63
N ARG A 75 -5.41 27.80 9.13
CA ARG A 75 -5.70 27.50 10.54
C ARG A 75 -7.05 26.78 10.62
N GLY A 76 -7.31 26.08 11.72
CA GLY A 76 -8.62 25.54 12.07
C GLY A 76 -8.76 25.39 13.58
N SER A 77 -9.99 25.37 14.09
CA SER A 77 -10.29 25.10 15.51
C SER A 77 -10.70 23.65 15.76
N ASP A 78 -10.73 23.24 17.03
CA ASP A 78 -11.23 21.92 17.41
C ASP A 78 -12.73 21.77 17.16
N GLU A 79 -13.52 22.83 17.30
CA GLU A 79 -14.96 22.79 17.00
C GLU A 79 -15.24 22.62 15.50
N GLU A 80 -14.46 23.30 14.65
CA GLU A 80 -14.50 23.11 13.19
C GLU A 80 -14.12 21.66 12.84
N GLY A 81 -13.03 21.16 13.42
CA GLY A 81 -12.58 19.78 13.25
C GLY A 81 -13.62 18.76 13.69
N LYS A 82 -14.30 18.97 14.82
CA LYS A 82 -15.35 18.09 15.32
C LYS A 82 -16.54 18.00 14.36
N THR A 83 -16.91 19.11 13.75
CA THR A 83 -18.00 19.16 12.77
C THR A 83 -17.63 18.36 11.52
N LEU A 84 -16.44 18.58 10.98
CA LEU A 84 -15.94 17.84 9.81
C LEU A 84 -15.79 16.35 10.09
N TYR A 85 -15.27 15.99 11.26
CA TYR A 85 -15.10 14.60 11.68
C TYR A 85 -16.42 13.83 11.67
N ALA A 86 -17.48 14.43 12.23
CA ALA A 86 -18.81 13.84 12.27
C ALA A 86 -19.39 13.65 10.86
N GLN A 87 -19.11 14.56 9.93
CA GLN A 87 -19.65 14.55 8.57
C GLN A 87 -18.89 13.61 7.62
N GLN A 88 -17.57 13.47 7.80
CA GLN A 88 -16.70 12.88 6.77
C GLN A 88 -15.91 11.66 7.25
N CYS A 89 -15.67 11.52 8.57
CA CYS A 89 -14.74 10.53 9.11
C CYS A 89 -15.44 9.44 9.93
N ALA A 90 -16.44 9.84 10.73
CA ALA A 90 -17.07 9.00 11.74
C ALA A 90 -17.77 7.76 11.16
N MET A 91 -18.13 7.78 9.87
CA MET A 91 -18.77 6.63 9.21
C MET A 91 -17.88 5.38 9.17
N CYS A 92 -16.54 5.56 9.15
CA CYS A 92 -15.57 4.47 9.18
C CYS A 92 -14.86 4.42 10.52
N HIS A 93 -14.40 5.57 11.03
CA HIS A 93 -13.56 5.63 12.23
C HIS A 93 -14.35 5.65 13.55
N ALA A 94 -15.67 5.48 13.48
CA ALA A 94 -16.63 5.60 14.58
C ALA A 94 -16.69 7.03 15.17
N ALA A 95 -17.77 7.35 15.89
CA ALA A 95 -17.96 8.69 16.47
C ALA A 95 -16.93 9.05 17.54
N ASP A 96 -16.27 8.04 18.15
CA ASP A 96 -15.29 8.19 19.21
C ASP A 96 -13.84 7.94 18.76
N GLY A 97 -13.59 7.77 17.44
CA GLY A 97 -12.25 7.58 16.89
C GLY A 97 -11.62 6.22 17.11
N ARG A 98 -12.31 5.27 17.75
CA ARG A 98 -11.75 3.93 18.04
C ARG A 98 -11.83 2.97 16.86
N GLY A 99 -12.55 3.32 15.79
CA GLY A 99 -12.76 2.46 14.63
C GLY A 99 -13.48 1.16 14.97
N MET A 100 -13.34 0.17 14.09
CA MET A 100 -13.85 -1.19 14.27
C MET A 100 -12.84 -2.19 13.69
N PRO A 101 -11.77 -2.52 14.42
CA PRO A 101 -10.74 -3.43 13.91
C PRO A 101 -11.28 -4.84 13.61
N PRO A 102 -10.77 -5.52 12.56
CA PRO A 102 -9.72 -5.06 11.64
C PRO A 102 -10.24 -4.19 10.48
N ALA A 103 -11.57 -4.06 10.33
CA ALA A 103 -12.19 -3.45 9.16
C ALA A 103 -11.92 -1.94 9.07
N PHE A 104 -11.97 -1.24 10.20
CA PHE A 104 -11.71 0.19 10.27
C PHE A 104 -10.70 0.51 11.38
N PRO A 105 -9.57 1.15 11.05
CA PRO A 105 -8.53 1.44 12.04
C PRO A 105 -8.93 2.58 12.97
N ARG A 106 -8.29 2.59 14.15
CA ARG A 106 -8.39 3.66 15.14
C ARG A 106 -7.60 4.90 14.69
N LEU A 107 -8.10 6.10 15.01
CA LEU A 107 -7.39 7.37 14.86
C LEU A 107 -6.90 7.94 16.21
N LEU A 108 -7.31 7.30 17.32
CA LEU A 108 -6.91 7.60 18.70
C LEU A 108 -6.39 6.33 19.35
#